data_AF-A0A837HSA1-F1
#
_entry.id   AF-A0A837HSA1-F1
#
_cell.length_a   1.000
_cell.length_b   1.000
_cell.length_c   1.000
_cell.angle_alpha   90.00
_cell.angle_beta   90.00
_cell.angle_gamma   90.00
#
_symmetry.space_group_name_H-M   'P 1'
#
loop_
_entity.id
_entity.type
_entity.pdbx_description
1 polymer ?
#
loop_
_entity_poly.entity_id
_entity_poly.type
_entity_poly.pdbx_seq_one_letter_code
_entity_poly.pdbx_strand_id
1 'polypeptide(L)' 'VGITPTYEVLEEWGPDHARNFKVGVFIEKEMAGQGEGPSKQEAQQVAAEDALKKKGW' A
#
# COMPACT_ATOMS: atom_id res chain seq x y z
N VAL A 1 2.86 22.25 5.39
CA VAL A 1 2.96 21.10 6.32
C VAL A 1 2.98 19.86 5.46
N GLY A 2 4.07 19.07 5.47
CA GLY A 2 4.11 17.79 4.76
C GLY A 2 3.55 16.70 5.68
N ILE A 3 2.56 15.94 5.22
CA ILE A 3 2.02 14.81 5.98
C ILE A 3 2.81 13.57 5.58
N THR A 4 3.42 12.89 6.56
CA THR A 4 4.15 11.66 6.31
C THR A 4 3.17 10.50 6.14
N PRO A 5 3.14 9.83 4.97
CA PRO A 5 2.32 8.63 4.80
C PRO A 5 2.88 7.46 5.61
N THR A 6 2.00 6.63 6.12
CA THR A 6 2.33 5.37 6.79
C THR A 6 1.87 4.20 5.95
N TYR A 7 2.64 3.10 5.96
CA TYR A 7 2.34 1.91 5.16
C TYR A 7 2.19 0.72 6.09
N GLU A 8 1.10 -0.03 5.93
CA GLU A 8 0.82 -1.22 6.73
C GLU A 8 0.45 -2.40 5.84
N VAL A 9 1.00 -3.58 6.15
CA VAL A 9 0.60 -4.83 5.49
C VAL A 9 -0.76 -5.23 6.04
N LEU A 10 -1.78 -5.21 5.18
CA LEU A 10 -3.15 -5.58 5.52
C LEU A 10 -3.36 -7.09 5.41
N GLU A 11 -2.71 -7.73 4.45
CA GLU A 11 -2.89 -9.14 4.15
C GLU A 11 -1.62 -9.73 3.53
N GLU A 12 -1.32 -10.98 3.84
CA GLU A 12 -0.30 -11.77 3.13
C GLU A 12 -0.84 -13.18 2.87
N TRP A 13 -0.67 -13.66 1.64
CA TRP A 13 -1.18 -14.98 1.23
C TRP A 13 -0.30 -15.62 0.15
N GLY A 14 -0.52 -16.90 -0.11
CA GLY A 14 0.21 -17.67 -1.11
C GLY A 14 1.40 -18.46 -0.54
N PRO A 15 1.94 -19.40 -1.33
CA PRO A 15 3.05 -20.25 -0.91
C PRO A 15 4.35 -19.44 -0.80
N ASP A 16 5.34 -19.95 -0.07
CA ASP A 16 6.59 -19.22 0.22
C ASP A 16 7.35 -18.71 -1.01
N HIS A 17 7.20 -19.38 -2.15
CA HIS A 17 7.82 -19.01 -3.43
C HIS A 17 6.94 -18.11 -4.33
N ALA A 18 5.70 -17.85 -3.94
CA ALA A 18 4.76 -16.99 -4.64
C ALA A 18 3.84 -16.27 -3.64
N ARG A 19 4.46 -15.63 -2.64
CA ARG A 19 3.75 -14.88 -1.62
C ARG A 19 3.28 -13.56 -2.21
N ASN A 20 2.04 -13.21 -1.94
CA ASN A 20 1.45 -11.92 -2.25
C ASN A 20 1.24 -11.14 -0.96
N PHE A 21 1.36 -9.83 -1.08
CA PHE A 21 1.18 -8.88 0.00
C PHE A 21 0.17 -7.84 -0.44
N LYS A 22 -0.75 -7.48 0.45
CA LYS A 22 -1.61 -6.31 0.34
C LYS A 22 -1.13 -5.28 1.34
N VAL A 23 -0.87 -4.07 0.86
CA VAL A 23 -0.41 -2.95 1.66
C VAL A 23 -1.39 -1.80 1.52
N GLY A 24 -1.77 -1.19 2.64
CA GLY A 24 -2.50 0.07 2.69
C GLY A 24 -1.54 1.22 2.95
N VAL A 25 -1.75 2.35 2.28
CA VAL A 25 -1.13 3.62 2.64
C VAL A 25 -2.15 4.49 3.37
N PHE A 26 -1.75 4.99 4.53
CA PHE A 26 -2.56 5.79 5.43
C PHE A 26 -1.96 7.17 5.57
N ILE A 27 -2.82 8.17 5.42
CA ILE A 27 -2.49 9.58 5.66
C ILE A 27 -3.34 10.00 6.85
N GLU A 28 -2.65 10.35 7.94
CA GLU A 28 -3.27 10.57 9.26
C GLU A 28 -4.01 9.33 9.80
N LYS A 29 -5.33 9.27 9.63
CA LYS A 29 -6.19 8.15 10.07
C LYS A 29 -7.04 7.60 8.93
N GLU A 30 -6.87 8.12 7.72
CA GLU A 30 -7.61 7.69 6.55
C GLU A 30 -6.72 6.83 5.65
N MET A 31 -7.28 5.73 5.16
CA MET A 31 -6.65 4.96 4.10
C MET A 31 -6.69 5.79 2.82
N ALA A 32 -5.53 6.28 2.40
CA ALA A 32 -5.39 7.06 1.18
C ALA A 32 -5.38 6.16 -0.06
N GLY A 33 -4.86 4.95 0.05
CA GLY A 33 -4.82 3.98 -1.04
C GLY A 33 -4.42 2.59 -0.56
N GLN A 34 -4.53 1.61 -1.45
CA GLN A 34 -4.07 0.25 -1.20
C GLN A 34 -3.50 -0.38 -2.47
N GLY A 35 -2.58 -1.32 -2.30
CA GLY A 35 -1.90 -1.99 -3.40
C GLY A 35 -1.53 -3.40 -3.03
N GLU A 36 -1.42 -4.23 -4.06
CA GLU A 36 -1.09 -5.66 -3.93
C GLU A 36 0.11 -5.98 -4.82
N GLY A 37 0.95 -6.91 -4.39
CA GLY A 37 2.09 -7.35 -5.16
C GLY A 37 2.82 -8.55 -4.57
N PRO A 38 3.72 -9.18 -5.33
CA PRO A 38 4.49 -10.35 -4.89
C PRO A 38 5.57 -10.00 -3.84
N SER A 39 5.78 -8.71 -3.55
CA SER A 39 6.67 -8.24 -2.50
C SER A 39 6.05 -7.06 -1.77
N LYS A 40 6.48 -6.83 -0.51
CA LYS A 40 6.03 -5.68 0.29
C LYS A 40 6.35 -4.35 -0.40
N GLN A 41 7.49 -4.25 -1.06
CA GLN A 41 7.93 -3.03 -1.74
C GLN A 41 7.05 -2.72 -2.96
N GLU A 42 6.72 -3.73 -3.75
CA GLU A 42 5.85 -3.57 -4.92
C GLU A 42 4.41 -3.23 -4.49
N ALA A 43 3.88 -3.92 -3.47
CA ALA A 43 2.59 -3.60 -2.88
C ALA A 43 2.53 -2.17 -2.32
N GLN A 44 3.60 -1.69 -1.69
CA GLN A 44 3.74 -0.30 -1.23
C GLN A 44 3.71 0.70 -2.39
N GLN A 45 4.42 0.42 -3.48
CA GLN A 45 4.46 1.29 -4.65
C GLN A 45 3.09 1.40 -5.30
N VAL A 46 2.40 0.26 -5.48
CA VAL A 46 1.02 0.24 -6.00
C VAL A 46 0.06 0.99 -5.06
N ALA A 47 0.22 0.85 -3.74
CA ALA A 47 -0.61 1.58 -2.77
C ALA A 47 -0.40 3.09 -2.85
N ALA A 48 0.84 3.54 -3.03
CA ALA A 48 1.17 4.94 -3.23
C ALA A 48 0.57 5.49 -4.53
N GLU A 49 0.66 4.73 -5.64
CA GLU A 49 0.05 5.10 -6.92
C GLU A 49 -1.47 5.20 -6.82
N ASP A 50 -2.13 4.25 -6.16
CA ASP A 50 -3.57 4.28 -5.91
C ASP A 50 -3.96 5.52 -5.07
N ALA A 51 -3.16 5.86 -4.05
CA ALA A 51 -3.37 7.05 -3.23
C ALA A 51 -3.23 8.35 -4.02
N LEU A 52 -2.23 8.47 -4.89
CA LEU A 52 -2.06 9.62 -5.78
C LEU A 52 -3.27 9.78 -6.70
N LYS A 53 -3.74 8.68 -7.31
CA LYS A 53 -4.93 8.67 -8.17
C LYS A 53 -6.21 9.06 -7.43
N LYS A 54 -6.41 8.54 -6.20
CA LYS A 54 -7.61 8.81 -5.39
C LYS A 54 -7.65 10.23 -4.82
N LYS A 55 -6.51 10.73 -4.30
CA LYS A 55 -6.42 12.09 -3.76
C LYS A 55 -6.35 13.16 -4.88
N GLY A 56 -6.15 12.75 -6.14
CA GLY A 56 -6.12 13.65 -7.29
C GLY A 56 -4.97 14.65 -7.22
N TRP A 57 -3.85 14.22 -6.65
CA TRP A 57 -2.64 15.04 -6.50
C TRP A 57 -1.84 15.16 -7.81
#